data_AF-A0A822FC49-F1
#
_entry.id   AF-A0A822FC49-F1
#
_cell.length_a   1.000
_cell.length_b   1.000
_cell.length_c   1.000
_cell.angle_alpha   90.00
_cell.angle_beta   90.00
_cell.angle_gamma   90.00
#
_symmetry.space_group_name_H-M   'P 1'
#
loop_
_entity.id
_entity.type
_entity.pdbx_description
1 polymer ?
#
loop_
_entity_poly.entity_id
_entity_poly.type
_entity_poly.pdbx_seq_one_letter_code
_entity_poly.pdbx_strand_id
1 'polypeptide(L)' 'AIQINIGEEQKTFAPEEISAMILGKMREIAEAYLGKNVTHAVVTVPAYFNDAQRQATK' A
#
# COMPACT_ATOMS: atom_id res chain seq x y z
N ALA A 1 -11.13 8.14 -6.07
CA ALA A 1 -10.41 7.82 -7.32
C ALA A 1 -9.32 8.85 -7.53
N ILE A 2 -8.08 8.40 -7.73
CA ILE A 2 -6.89 9.23 -7.94
C ILE A 2 -6.41 8.97 -9.37
N GLN A 3 -6.22 10.03 -10.15
CA GLN A 3 -5.63 9.92 -11.50
C GLN A 3 -4.12 10.08 -11.42
N ILE A 4 -3.41 9.13 -12.01
CA ILE A 4 -1.96 9.11 -12.11
C ILE A 4 -1.60 9.01 -13.59
N ASN A 5 -0.72 9.90 -14.05
CA ASN A 5 -0.15 9.82 -15.39
C ASN A 5 1.04 8.85 -15.36
N ILE A 6 0.90 7.72 -16.04
CA ILE A 6 1.98 6.74 -16.23
C ILE A 6 2.45 6.87 -17.68
N GLY A 7 3.51 7.64 -17.89
CA GLY A 7 3.96 8.01 -19.22
C GLY A 7 2.92 8.89 -19.94
N GLU A 8 2.46 8.44 -21.10
CA GLU A 8 1.43 9.15 -21.91
C GLU A 8 -0.01 8.73 -21.56
N GLU A 9 -0.20 7.68 -20.74
CA GLU A 9 -1.53 7.22 -20.34
C GLU A 9 -1.96 7.79 -18.97
N GLN A 10 -3.19 8.29 -18.91
CA GLN A 10 -3.84 8.60 -17.63
C GLN A 10 -4.56 7.36 -17.10
N LYS A 11 -4.14 6.85 -15.95
CA LYS A 11 -4.83 5.74 -15.26
C LYS A 11 -5.46 6.23 -13.98
N THR A 12 -6.69 5.78 -13.76
CA THR A 12 -7.44 6.08 -12.54
C THR A 12 -7.33 4.90 -11.60
N PHE A 13 -6.89 5.15 -10.38
CA PHE A 13 -6.73 4.14 -9.34
C PHE A 13 -7.60 4.48 -8.13
N ALA A 14 -8.06 3.46 -7.42
CA ALA A 14 -8.59 3.64 -6.09
C ALA A 14 -7.44 3.92 -5.09
N PRO A 15 -7.64 4.77 -4.07
CA PRO A 15 -6.63 5.00 -3.02
C PRO A 15 -6.09 3.71 -2.37
N GLU A 16 -6.96 2.71 -2.24
CA GLU A 16 -6.66 1.40 -1.67
C GLU A 16 -5.69 0.60 -2.57
N GLU A 17 -5.86 0.67 -3.89
CA GLU A 17 -4.97 0.00 -4.85
C GLU A 17 -3.56 0.57 -4.80
N ILE A 18 -3.42 1.89 -4.70
CA ILE A 18 -2.12 2.56 -4.57
C ILE A 18 -1.46 2.16 -3.26
N SER A 19 -2.23 2.11 -2.17
CA SER A 19 -1.74 1.68 -0.86
C SER A 19 -1.25 0.24 -0.89
N ALA A 20 -1.98 -0.66 -1.56
CA ALA A 20 -1.57 -2.05 -1.76
C ALA A 20 -0.27 -2.17 -2.58
N MET A 21 -0.10 -1.37 -3.63
CA MET A 21 1.15 -1.35 -4.42
C MET A 21 2.35 -0.94 -3.56
N ILE A 22 2.19 0.07 -2.69
CA ILE A 22 3.25 0.54 -1.80
C ILE A 22 3.60 -0.55 -0.77
N LEU A 23 2.61 -1.16 -0.12
CA LEU A 23 2.83 -2.22 0.86
C LEU A 23 3.47 -3.46 0.22
N GLY A 24 3.05 -3.83 -0.99
CA GLY A 24 3.67 -4.89 -1.77
C GLY A 24 5.15 -4.62 -2.04
N LYS A 25 5.49 -3.38 -2.41
CA LYS A 25 6.89 -2.99 -2.64
C LYS A 25 7.72 -3.04 -1.36
N MET A 26 7.16 -2.60 -0.23
CA MET A 26 7.83 -2.66 1.07
C MET A 26 8.09 -4.11 1.49
N ARG A 27 7.15 -5.02 1.23
CA ARG A 27 7.35 -6.46 1.46
C ARG A 27 8.49 -7.01 0.62
N GLU A 28 8.53 -6.73 -0.69
CA GLU A 28 9.63 -7.19 -1.56
C GLU A 28 11.00 -6.74 -1.05
N ILE A 29 11.12 -5.49 -0.62
CA ILE A 29 12.37 -4.94 -0.06
C ILE A 29 12.75 -5.67 1.23
N ALA A 30 11.78 -5.89 2.12
CA ALA A 30 12.00 -6.61 3.37
C ALA A 30 12.39 -8.08 3.14
N GLU A 31 11.73 -8.76 2.20
CA GLU A 31 12.03 -10.14 1.83
C GLU A 31 13.41 -10.26 1.19
N ALA A 32 13.78 -9.33 0.31
CA ALA A 32 15.11 -9.27 -0.30
C ALA A 32 16.21 -9.02 0.74
N TYR A 33 15.94 -8.18 1.74
CA TYR A 33 16.88 -7.89 2.83
C TYR A 33 17.02 -9.06 3.81
N LEU A 34 15.92 -9.71 4.17
CA LEU A 34 15.89 -10.79 5.17
C LEU A 34 16.20 -12.17 4.56
N GLY A 35 16.12 -12.32 3.24
CA GLY A 35 16.31 -13.59 2.52
C GLY A 35 15.22 -14.63 2.80
N LYS A 36 14.06 -14.22 3.33
CA LYS A 36 12.94 -15.09 3.70
C LYS A 36 11.60 -14.40 3.47
N ASN A 37 10.54 -15.19 3.34
CA ASN A 37 9.19 -14.69 3.11
C ASN A 37 8.63 -13.95 4.34
N VAL A 38 7.96 -12.82 4.11
CA VAL A 38 7.34 -12.00 5.15
C VAL A 38 5.82 -12.11 5.04
N THR A 39 5.20 -12.81 6.00
CA THR A 39 3.77 -13.15 5.98
C THR A 39 2.90 -12.23 6.84
N HIS A 40 3.48 -11.58 7.85
CA HIS A 40 2.76 -10.73 8.79
C HIS A 40 3.45 -9.38 8.91
N ALA A 41 2.65 -8.31 8.93
CA ALA A 41 3.12 -6.95 9.08
C ALA A 41 2.18 -6.16 10.01
N VAL A 42 2.75 -5.23 10.76
CA VAL A 42 2.01 -4.25 11.56
C VAL A 42 2.19 -2.90 10.88
N VAL A 43 1.08 -2.32 10.41
CA VAL A 43 1.07 -1.03 9.71
C VAL A 43 0.57 0.04 10.67
N THR A 44 1.35 1.10 10.86
CA THR A 44 0.96 2.24 11.69
C THR A 44 -0.04 3.12 10.96
N VAL A 45 -1.11 3.50 11.64
CA VAL A 45 -2.11 4.45 11.11
C VAL A 45 -2.24 5.66 12.05
N PRO A 46 -2.55 6.86 11.53
CA PRO A 46 -2.70 8.04 12.37
C PRO A 46 -3.85 7.91 13.39
N ALA A 47 -3.72 8.56 14.54
CA ALA A 47 -4.72 8.46 15.62
C ALA A 47 -6.12 8.95 15.22
N TYR A 48 -6.20 9.88 14.26
CA TYR A 48 -7.45 10.48 13.77
C TYR A 48 -8.18 9.65 12.70
N PHE A 49 -7.62 8.51 12.26
CA PHE A 49 -8.30 7.64 11.30
C PHE A 49 -9.50 6.95 11.95
N ASN A 50 -10.66 7.05 11.30
CA ASN A 50 -11.86 6.30 11.68
C ASN A 50 -11.73 4.82 11.26
N ASP A 51 -12.62 3.96 11.76
CA ASP A 51 -12.54 2.51 11.52
C ASP A 51 -12.60 2.13 10.04
N ALA A 52 -13.39 2.85 9.23
CA ALA A 52 -13.47 2.62 7.78
C ALA A 52 -12.13 2.88 7.09
N GLN A 53 -11.42 3.94 7.47
CA GLN A 53 -10.10 4.25 6.92
C GLN A 53 -9.02 3.28 7.45
N ARG A 54 -9.15 2.81 8.70
CA ARG A 54 -8.28 1.74 9.24
C ARG A 54 -8.47 0.44 8.49
N GLN A 55 -9.73 0.08 8.16
CA GLN A 55 -10.06 -1.12 7.41
C GLN A 55 -9.61 -1.03 5.94
N ALA A 56 -9.68 0.15 5.32
CA ALA A 56 -9.13 0.39 3.99
C ALA A 56 -7.60 0.23 3.92
N THR A 57 -6.91 0.31 5.08
CA THR A 57 -5.46 0.12 5.20
C THR A 57 -5.08 -1.31 5.61
N LYS A 58 -6.06 -2.19 5.89
CA LYS A 58 -5.86 -3.59 6.29
C LYS A 58 -5.90 -4.51 5.07
#